data_AF-A0A3B0SN37-F1
#
_entry.id   AF-A0A3B0SN37-F1
#
_cell.length_a   1.000
_cell.length_b   1.000
_cell.length_c   1.000
_cell.angle_alpha   90.00
_cell.angle_beta   90.00
_cell.angle_gamma   90.00
#
_symmetry.space_group_name_H-M   'P 1'
#
loop_
_entity.id
_entity.type
_entity.pdbx_description
1 polymer ?
#
loop_
_entity_poly.entity_id
_entity_poly.type
_entity_poly.pdbx_seq_one_letter_code
_entity_poly.pdbx_strand_id
1 'polypeptide(L)'
;MHLVAAALALVVVAAACGGGRVAEEPTAGFESVVRFGGLDTRAVQMAQEEGIAECMIAQGFDYVPYVPRDPVDPPDVGTLAQIPDRVWAMENGYGFAASVERFRVFREEDPNAVIVAGLSAAERRAYLEALVDPFGEEGGNEAGCSQVNSDAEFYEVIKEQFDLQMEALERFNADPRYVKLEETWSRCMAAEGYNFRDRFASIAESFQSRINE
;
A
#
# COMPACT_ATOMS: atom_id res chain seq x y z
N MET A 1 -34.74 -37.26 -12.31
CA MET A 1 -33.29 -37.43 -12.08
C MET A 1 -32.44 -36.41 -12.86
N HIS A 2 -32.91 -35.16 -13.00
CA HIS A 2 -32.20 -34.09 -13.75
C HIS A 2 -32.02 -32.78 -12.95
N LEU A 3 -32.56 -32.68 -11.73
CA LEU A 3 -32.48 -31.48 -10.89
C LEU A 3 -31.26 -31.45 -9.97
N VAL A 4 -30.63 -32.60 -9.69
CA VAL A 4 -29.44 -32.70 -8.83
C VAL A 4 -28.16 -32.32 -9.59
N ALA A 5 -28.12 -32.51 -10.91
CA ALA A 5 -26.95 -32.19 -11.73
C ALA A 5 -26.75 -30.67 -11.93
N ALA A 6 -27.83 -29.88 -11.95
CA ALA A 6 -27.74 -28.42 -12.14
C ALA A 6 -27.23 -27.69 -10.88
N ALA A 7 -27.57 -28.19 -9.68
CA ALA A 7 -27.09 -27.62 -8.42
C ALA A 7 -25.61 -27.93 -8.16
N LEU A 8 -25.12 -29.11 -8.60
CA LEU A 8 -23.69 -29.45 -8.53
C LEU A 8 -22.84 -28.64 -9.52
N ALA A 9 -23.37 -28.29 -10.69
CA ALA A 9 -22.65 -27.44 -11.64
C ALA A 9 -22.52 -25.98 -11.15
N LEU A 10 -23.52 -25.43 -10.46
CA LEU A 10 -23.45 -24.06 -9.91
C LEU A 10 -22.51 -23.94 -8.69
N VAL A 11 -22.37 -25.00 -7.89
CA VAL A 11 -21.51 -24.99 -6.69
C VAL A 11 -20.02 -25.17 -7.06
N VAL A 12 -19.71 -25.81 -8.20
CA VAL A 12 -18.32 -25.99 -8.68
C VAL A 12 -17.74 -24.70 -9.27
N VAL A 13 -18.57 -23.81 -9.83
CA VAL A 13 -18.09 -22.54 -10.43
C VAL A 13 -17.61 -21.55 -9.38
N ALA A 14 -18.15 -21.58 -8.15
CA ALA A 14 -17.76 -20.65 -7.09
C ALA A 14 -16.37 -20.96 -6.45
N ALA A 15 -15.81 -22.14 -6.71
CA ALA A 15 -14.50 -22.54 -6.17
C ALA A 15 -13.33 -22.33 -7.16
N ALA A 16 -13.61 -21.90 -8.39
CA ALA A 16 -12.62 -21.95 -9.47
C ALA A 16 -11.56 -20.82 -9.43
N CYS A 17 -11.72 -19.80 -8.58
CA CYS A 17 -10.75 -18.70 -8.46
C CYS A 17 -10.41 -18.27 -7.02
N GLY A 18 -10.85 -19.01 -5.98
CA GLY A 18 -10.46 -18.76 -4.58
C GLY A 18 -11.61 -18.85 -3.58
N GLY A 19 -12.07 -20.06 -3.28
CA GLY A 19 -13.20 -20.29 -2.37
C GLY A 19 -12.95 -21.44 -1.40
N GLY A 20 -12.29 -21.18 -0.29
CA GLY A 20 -12.20 -22.05 0.89
C GLY A 20 -12.43 -21.26 2.18
N ARG A 21 -13.08 -21.89 3.18
CA ARG A 21 -13.50 -21.26 4.45
C ARG A 21 -12.35 -20.54 5.17
N VAL A 22 -12.69 -19.43 5.83
CA VAL A 22 -11.79 -18.51 6.57
C VAL A 22 -10.93 -19.28 7.59
N ALA A 23 -9.70 -19.60 7.17
CA ALA A 23 -8.61 -19.89 8.09
C ALA A 23 -8.11 -18.56 8.67
N GLU A 24 -7.56 -18.61 9.88
CA GLU A 24 -7.04 -17.46 10.63
C GLU A 24 -6.15 -16.58 9.74
N GLU A 25 -6.38 -15.26 9.77
CA GLU A 25 -5.79 -14.32 8.81
C GLU A 25 -4.25 -14.38 8.85
N PRO A 26 -3.57 -14.54 7.70
CA PRO A 26 -2.16 -14.23 7.64
C PRO A 26 -1.95 -12.77 7.97
N THR A 27 -0.94 -12.50 8.78
CA THR A 27 -0.64 -11.15 9.23
C THR A 27 -0.09 -10.26 8.10
N ALA A 28 0.30 -10.81 6.94
CA ALA A 28 0.84 -10.02 5.84
C ALA A 28 0.40 -10.53 4.45
N GLY A 29 0.07 -9.59 3.55
CA GLY A 29 -0.15 -9.88 2.14
C GLY A 29 1.17 -10.00 1.38
N PHE A 30 1.23 -10.94 0.43
CA PHE A 30 2.41 -11.18 -0.43
C PHE A 30 2.90 -9.89 -1.12
N GLU A 31 1.98 -9.07 -1.59
CA GLU A 31 2.26 -7.78 -2.24
C GLU A 31 3.03 -6.80 -1.35
N SER A 32 2.71 -6.78 -0.05
CA SER A 32 3.35 -5.88 0.91
C SER A 32 4.81 -6.28 1.16
N VAL A 33 5.08 -7.58 1.24
CA VAL A 33 6.44 -8.10 1.45
C VAL A 33 7.33 -7.80 0.24
N VAL A 34 6.79 -7.98 -0.97
CA VAL A 34 7.53 -7.68 -2.22
C VAL A 34 7.72 -6.18 -2.41
N ARG A 35 6.70 -5.36 -2.17
CA ARG A 35 6.75 -3.91 -2.37
C ARG A 35 7.69 -3.22 -1.39
N PHE A 36 7.73 -3.65 -0.13
CA PHE A 36 8.45 -2.93 0.93
C PHE A 36 9.68 -3.66 1.45
N GLY A 37 10.05 -4.81 0.86
CA GLY A 37 11.27 -5.54 1.22
C GLY A 37 11.30 -6.04 2.66
N GLY A 38 10.16 -6.14 3.33
CA GLY A 38 10.04 -6.52 4.75
C GLY A 38 10.43 -5.43 5.76
N LEU A 39 10.53 -4.17 5.34
CA LEU A 39 10.80 -3.04 6.23
C LEU A 39 9.54 -2.57 6.95
N ASP A 40 9.64 -2.27 8.25
CA ASP A 40 8.55 -1.62 8.99
C ASP A 40 8.45 -0.16 8.57
N THR A 41 7.75 0.07 7.46
CA THR A 41 7.53 1.40 6.88
C THR A 41 6.79 2.31 7.84
N ARG A 42 6.00 1.77 8.77
CA ARG A 42 5.26 2.57 9.73
C ARG A 42 6.16 3.06 10.86
N ALA A 43 7.05 2.22 11.38
CA ALA A 43 8.05 2.65 12.36
C ALA A 43 8.99 3.72 11.78
N VAL A 44 9.43 3.53 10.52
CA VAL A 44 10.25 4.53 9.82
C VAL A 44 9.50 5.86 9.65
N GLN A 45 8.24 5.81 9.18
CA GLN A 45 7.42 7.01 9.04
C GLN A 45 7.13 7.68 10.39
N MET A 46 6.93 6.90 11.46
CA MET A 46 6.68 7.45 12.78
C MET A 46 7.90 8.21 13.32
N ALA A 47 9.11 7.68 13.11
CA ALA A 47 10.33 8.39 13.50
C ALA A 47 10.49 9.73 12.76
N GLN A 48 10.06 9.80 11.49
CA GLN A 48 10.01 11.05 10.74
C GLN A 48 8.98 12.03 11.33
N GLU A 49 7.75 11.55 11.58
CA GLU A 49 6.67 12.36 12.17
C GLU A 49 7.01 12.89 13.58
N GLU A 50 7.74 12.11 14.39
CA GLU A 50 8.27 12.54 15.69
C GLU A 50 9.27 13.69 15.53
N GLY A 51 10.19 13.60 14.56
CA GLY A 51 11.11 14.69 14.24
C GLY A 51 10.40 15.96 13.75
N ILE A 52 9.36 15.80 12.91
CA ILE A 52 8.53 16.92 12.44
C ILE A 52 7.86 17.60 13.64
N ALA A 53 7.29 16.82 14.56
CA ALA A 53 6.64 17.34 15.75
C ALA A 53 7.61 18.12 16.64
N GLU A 54 8.82 17.60 16.89
CA GLU A 54 9.84 18.30 17.65
C GLU A 54 10.20 19.66 17.01
N CYS A 55 10.36 19.69 15.69
CA CYS A 55 10.63 20.93 14.95
C CYS A 55 9.46 21.93 15.04
N MET A 56 8.22 21.46 14.83
CA MET A 56 7.02 22.30 14.88
C MET A 56 6.79 22.88 16.28
N ILE A 57 6.99 22.08 17.32
CA ILE A 57 6.92 22.52 18.72
C ILE A 57 8.00 23.58 18.99
N ALA A 58 9.22 23.39 18.47
CA ALA A 58 10.29 24.39 18.60
C ALA A 58 9.96 25.72 17.86
N GLN A 59 9.20 25.66 16.78
CA GLN A 59 8.67 26.82 16.04
C GLN A 59 7.44 27.45 16.73
N GLY A 60 6.94 26.85 17.81
CA GLY A 60 5.80 27.34 18.59
C GLY A 60 4.42 26.88 18.09
N PHE A 61 4.36 25.81 17.30
CA PHE A 61 3.13 25.22 16.80
C PHE A 61 2.88 23.84 17.43
N ASP A 62 1.63 23.56 17.79
CA ASP A 62 1.21 22.22 18.14
C ASP A 62 1.24 21.32 16.89
N TYR A 63 1.77 20.11 17.03
CA TYR A 63 1.79 19.09 15.98
C TYR A 63 1.70 17.71 16.63
N VAL A 64 0.84 16.84 16.09
CA VAL A 64 0.66 15.47 16.56
C VAL A 64 1.33 14.54 15.56
N PRO A 65 2.38 13.78 15.94
CA PRO A 65 2.96 12.74 15.08
C PRO A 65 1.87 11.78 14.64
N TYR A 66 1.65 11.68 13.33
CA TYR A 66 0.54 10.90 12.81
C TYR A 66 0.94 10.20 11.52
N VAL A 67 0.99 8.87 11.60
CA VAL A 67 1.08 8.02 10.41
C VAL A 67 -0.30 7.43 10.21
N PRO A 68 -1.02 7.82 9.13
CA PRO A 68 -2.30 7.23 8.80
C PRO A 68 -2.17 5.72 8.77
N ARG A 69 -3.09 5.00 9.42
CA ARG A 69 -3.24 3.58 9.10
C ARG A 69 -3.84 3.49 7.71
N ASP A 70 -3.04 3.10 6.73
CA ASP A 70 -3.60 2.75 5.43
C ASP A 70 -4.48 1.50 5.65
N PRO A 71 -5.73 1.45 5.15
CA PRO A 71 -6.49 0.19 5.12
C PRO A 71 -5.73 -0.97 4.42
N VAL A 72 -4.69 -0.66 3.65
CA VAL A 72 -3.77 -1.62 3.03
C VAL A 72 -2.58 -1.97 3.92
N ASP A 73 -2.33 -1.26 5.02
CA ASP A 73 -1.29 -1.60 5.99
C ASP A 73 -1.61 -2.98 6.59
N PRO A 74 -0.84 -4.02 6.24
CA PRO A 74 -0.95 -5.27 6.98
C PRO A 74 -0.49 -5.02 8.43
N PRO A 75 -0.98 -5.79 9.41
CA PRO A 75 -0.32 -5.81 10.72
C PRO A 75 1.16 -6.14 10.51
N ASP A 76 2.04 -5.38 11.18
CA ASP A 76 3.52 -5.44 11.20
C ASP A 76 4.17 -6.30 10.10
N VAL A 77 4.90 -5.61 9.21
CA VAL A 77 5.57 -6.17 8.04
C VAL A 77 6.01 -7.63 8.16
N GLY A 78 5.39 -8.44 7.31
CA GLY A 78 5.82 -9.81 7.11
C GLY A 78 7.22 -9.85 6.50
N THR A 79 8.12 -10.61 7.11
CA THR A 79 9.29 -11.18 6.46
C THR A 79 8.86 -12.12 5.33
N LEU A 80 9.76 -12.49 4.41
CA LEU A 80 9.50 -13.54 3.41
C LEU A 80 9.01 -14.86 4.04
N ALA A 81 9.34 -15.12 5.31
CA ALA A 81 8.90 -16.29 6.05
C ALA A 81 7.42 -16.25 6.47
N GLN A 82 6.79 -15.07 6.40
CA GLN A 82 5.37 -14.86 6.70
C GLN A 82 4.48 -14.90 5.45
N ILE A 83 5.06 -15.18 4.27
CA ILE A 83 4.31 -15.45 3.04
C ILE A 83 3.53 -16.77 3.21
N PRO A 84 2.20 -16.76 3.05
CA PRO A 84 1.41 -17.99 3.14
C PRO A 84 1.85 -19.03 2.11
N ASP A 85 1.76 -20.31 2.48
CA ASP A 85 2.10 -21.39 1.56
C ASP A 85 1.11 -21.48 0.38
N ARG A 86 1.48 -22.29 -0.62
CA ARG A 86 0.67 -22.48 -1.83
C ARG A 86 -0.72 -23.02 -1.54
N VAL A 87 -0.91 -23.83 -0.49
CA VAL A 87 -2.20 -24.42 -0.15
C VAL A 87 -3.12 -23.32 0.36
N TRP A 88 -2.63 -22.48 1.27
CA TRP A 88 -3.39 -21.33 1.78
C TRP A 88 -3.77 -20.35 0.66
N ALA A 89 -2.82 -20.03 -0.23
CA ALA A 89 -3.05 -19.07 -1.32
C ALA A 89 -4.07 -19.58 -2.35
N MET A 90 -4.16 -20.89 -2.57
CA MET A 90 -5.19 -21.47 -3.45
C MET A 90 -6.60 -21.35 -2.87
N GLU A 91 -6.73 -21.34 -1.54
CA GLU A 91 -8.02 -21.27 -0.85
C GLU A 91 -8.50 -19.84 -0.63
N ASN A 92 -7.58 -18.92 -0.37
CA ASN A 92 -7.89 -17.54 0.08
C ASN A 92 -7.46 -16.47 -0.95
N GLY A 93 -6.81 -16.88 -2.05
CA GLY A 93 -6.20 -15.97 -3.01
C GLY A 93 -4.95 -15.28 -2.46
N TYR A 94 -4.47 -14.26 -3.18
CA TYR A 94 -3.25 -13.51 -2.81
C TYR A 94 -3.55 -12.23 -2.02
N GLY A 95 -4.71 -12.17 -1.34
CA GLY A 95 -5.10 -11.04 -0.49
C GLY A 95 -5.71 -9.82 -1.20
N PHE A 96 -5.89 -9.86 -2.52
CA PHE A 96 -6.47 -8.73 -3.28
C PHE A 96 -7.94 -8.44 -2.93
N ALA A 97 -8.77 -9.47 -2.77
CA ALA A 97 -10.17 -9.26 -2.36
C ALA A 97 -10.25 -8.63 -0.96
N ALA A 98 -9.37 -9.07 -0.05
CA ALA A 98 -9.26 -8.51 1.29
C ALA A 98 -8.75 -7.06 1.27
N SER A 99 -7.82 -6.71 0.36
CA SER A 99 -7.38 -5.32 0.22
C SER A 99 -8.49 -4.42 -0.31
N VAL A 100 -9.29 -4.86 -1.30
CA VAL A 100 -10.43 -4.09 -1.83
C VAL A 100 -11.51 -3.82 -0.77
N GLU A 101 -11.85 -4.81 0.06
CA GLU A 101 -12.80 -4.61 1.16
C GLU A 101 -12.26 -3.67 2.24
N ARG A 102 -10.95 -3.72 2.53
CA ARG A 102 -10.32 -2.76 3.44
C ARG A 102 -10.26 -1.35 2.85
N PHE A 103 -9.99 -1.19 1.54
CA PHE A 103 -10.03 0.11 0.85
C PHE A 103 -11.38 0.84 1.01
N ARG A 104 -12.48 0.09 1.17
CA ARG A 104 -13.82 0.66 1.37
C ARG A 104 -14.06 1.15 2.80
N VAL A 105 -13.24 0.75 3.76
CA VAL A 105 -13.54 0.91 5.19
C VAL A 105 -12.29 1.32 5.98
N PHE A 106 -11.73 2.49 5.71
CA PHE A 106 -11.13 3.36 6.75
C PHE A 106 -10.60 4.66 6.13
N ARG A 107 -11.03 5.81 6.65
CA ARG A 107 -10.24 7.04 6.61
C ARG A 107 -10.16 7.49 8.05
N GLU A 108 -9.04 7.23 8.72
CA GLU A 108 -8.75 7.93 9.95
C GLU A 108 -8.63 9.43 9.63
N GLU A 109 -9.21 10.27 10.48
CA GLU A 109 -9.07 11.71 10.36
C GLU A 109 -7.68 12.11 10.85
N ASP A 110 -6.97 12.92 10.06
CA ASP A 110 -5.70 13.51 10.46
C ASP A 110 -5.91 14.43 11.67
N PRO A 111 -5.29 14.16 12.85
CA PRO A 111 -5.45 14.98 14.04
C PRO A 111 -4.92 16.41 13.85
N ASN A 112 -3.97 16.63 12.94
CA ASN A 112 -3.44 17.96 12.63
C ASN A 112 -4.44 18.81 11.83
N ALA A 113 -5.42 18.19 11.16
CA ALA A 113 -6.47 18.93 10.45
C ALA A 113 -7.30 19.81 11.41
N VAL A 114 -7.55 19.34 12.63
CA VAL A 114 -8.27 20.09 13.66
C VAL A 114 -7.44 21.26 14.18
N ILE A 115 -6.13 21.05 14.36
CA ILE A 115 -5.19 22.11 14.77
C ILE A 115 -5.22 23.22 13.71
N VAL A 116 -4.98 22.88 12.44
CA VAL A 116 -4.94 23.82 11.33
C VAL A 116 -6.27 24.56 11.14
N ALA A 117 -7.41 23.85 11.31
CA ALA A 117 -8.74 24.45 11.20
C ALA A 117 -9.03 25.46 12.33
N GLY A 118 -8.38 25.31 13.50
CA GLY A 118 -8.51 26.22 14.63
C GLY A 118 -7.70 27.52 14.51
N LEU A 119 -6.74 27.58 13.58
CA LEU A 119 -5.85 28.74 13.40
C LEU A 119 -6.53 29.89 12.65
N SER A 120 -6.16 31.13 12.97
CA SER A 120 -6.48 32.28 12.12
C SER A 120 -5.78 32.18 10.77
N ALA A 121 -6.21 32.98 9.79
CA ALA A 121 -5.59 32.98 8.47
C ALA A 121 -4.09 33.34 8.49
N ALA A 122 -3.67 34.18 9.44
CA ALA A 122 -2.26 34.55 9.60
C ALA A 122 -1.46 33.43 10.27
N GLU A 123 -1.98 32.84 11.35
CA GLU A 123 -1.34 31.72 12.05
C GLU A 123 -1.25 30.48 11.17
N ARG A 124 -2.30 30.17 10.40
CA ARG A 124 -2.30 29.06 9.44
C ARG A 124 -1.22 29.24 8.37
N ARG A 125 -0.96 30.47 7.92
CA ARG A 125 0.12 30.74 6.96
C ARG A 125 1.48 30.46 7.59
N ALA A 126 1.71 30.99 8.79
CA ALA A 126 2.95 30.77 9.52
C ALA A 126 3.17 29.28 9.87
N TYR A 127 2.10 28.56 10.22
CA TYR A 127 2.13 27.11 10.44
C TYR A 127 2.57 26.36 9.19
N LEU A 128 1.98 26.69 8.03
CA LEU A 128 2.32 26.03 6.77
C LEU A 128 3.75 26.36 6.34
N GLU A 129 4.21 27.61 6.51
CA GLU A 129 5.59 28.02 6.24
C GLU A 129 6.60 27.30 7.16
N ALA A 130 6.24 27.05 8.42
CA ALA A 130 7.08 26.27 9.33
C ALA A 130 7.10 24.78 8.96
N LEU A 131 5.95 24.21 8.58
CA LEU A 131 5.83 22.79 8.25
C LEU A 131 6.48 22.44 6.91
N VAL A 132 6.20 23.23 5.89
CA VAL A 132 6.69 23.06 4.52
C VAL A 132 7.30 24.38 4.12
N ASP A 133 8.60 24.40 3.77
CA ASP A 133 9.11 25.55 3.05
C ASP A 133 8.81 25.37 1.56
N PRO A 134 7.82 26.08 0.98
CA PRO A 134 7.55 26.00 -0.46
C PRO A 134 8.68 26.60 -1.31
N PHE A 135 9.68 27.25 -0.69
CA PHE A 135 10.86 27.84 -1.32
C PHE A 135 12.17 27.13 -0.97
N GLY A 136 12.11 26.00 -0.25
CA GLY A 136 13.30 25.24 0.11
C GLY A 136 14.03 24.80 -1.15
N GLU A 137 15.22 25.35 -1.40
CA GLU A 137 16.07 24.89 -2.49
C GLU A 137 16.51 23.44 -2.22
N GLU A 138 16.54 22.61 -3.26
CA GLU A 138 17.16 21.29 -3.22
C GLU A 138 18.59 21.42 -2.66
N GLY A 139 18.83 20.93 -1.44
CA GLY A 139 20.12 21.02 -0.76
C GLY A 139 20.41 22.30 0.05
N GLY A 140 19.40 23.14 0.32
CA GLY A 140 19.51 24.34 1.18
C GLY A 140 19.30 24.06 2.67
N ASN A 141 20.01 24.81 3.54
CA ASN A 141 19.98 24.67 5.01
C ASN A 141 18.73 25.29 5.71
N GLU A 142 17.71 25.71 4.96
CA GLU A 142 16.47 26.29 5.51
C GLU A 142 15.25 25.50 5.02
N ALA A 143 15.28 24.18 5.18
CA ALA A 143 14.15 23.34 4.84
C ALA A 143 13.10 23.39 5.97
N GLY A 144 11.81 23.50 5.61
CA GLY A 144 10.71 23.43 6.58
C GLY A 144 10.72 22.12 7.39
N CYS A 145 9.97 22.05 8.49
CA CYS A 145 10.00 20.94 9.43
C CYS A 145 9.74 19.56 8.79
N SER A 146 9.04 19.48 7.65
CA SER A 146 8.84 18.25 6.86
C SER A 146 10.12 17.61 6.33
N GLN A 147 11.23 18.35 6.27
CA GLN A 147 12.50 17.91 5.71
C GLN A 147 13.56 17.64 6.79
N VAL A 148 13.16 17.61 8.07
CA VAL A 148 14.07 17.17 9.15
C VAL A 148 14.61 15.79 8.83
N ASN A 149 15.88 15.56 9.18
CA ASN A 149 16.60 14.29 8.92
C ASN A 149 16.73 13.88 7.45
N SER A 150 16.41 14.78 6.50
CA SER A 150 16.54 14.53 5.06
C SER A 150 17.73 15.31 4.48
N ASP A 151 18.95 14.86 4.81
CA ASP A 151 20.16 15.43 4.24
C ASP A 151 20.53 14.80 2.89
N ALA A 152 21.62 15.27 2.28
CA ALA A 152 22.08 14.74 1.01
C ALA A 152 22.40 13.24 1.05
N GLU A 153 22.89 12.72 2.18
CA GLU A 153 23.18 11.29 2.33
C GLU A 153 21.88 10.48 2.37
N PHE A 154 20.87 10.95 3.10
CA PHE A 154 19.54 10.35 3.11
C PHE A 154 18.95 10.24 1.70
N TYR A 155 18.95 11.35 0.94
CA TYR A 155 18.39 11.34 -0.42
C TYR A 155 19.15 10.43 -1.39
N GLU A 156 20.48 10.36 -1.29
CA GLU A 156 21.27 9.42 -2.09
C GLU A 156 20.95 7.97 -1.75
N VAL A 157 20.80 7.62 -0.47
CA VAL A 157 20.41 6.26 -0.04
C VAL A 157 19.02 5.89 -0.55
N ILE A 158 18.04 6.80 -0.42
CA ILE A 158 16.67 6.57 -0.91
C ILE A 158 16.66 6.38 -2.43
N LYS A 159 17.44 7.19 -3.15
CA LYS A 159 17.58 7.05 -4.61
C LYS A 159 18.20 5.71 -5.00
N GLU A 160 19.30 5.31 -4.37
CA GLU A 160 19.93 4.02 -4.63
C GLU A 160 18.97 2.85 -4.34
N GLN A 161 18.25 2.92 -3.22
CA GLN A 161 17.23 1.94 -2.88
C GLN A 161 16.14 1.88 -3.97
N PHE A 162 15.63 3.02 -4.43
CA PHE A 162 14.62 3.09 -5.48
C PHE A 162 15.13 2.48 -6.79
N ASP A 163 16.34 2.82 -7.20
CA ASP A 163 16.97 2.28 -8.42
C ASP A 163 17.09 0.74 -8.34
N LEU A 164 17.52 0.21 -7.19
CA LEU A 164 17.60 -1.24 -6.95
C LEU A 164 16.21 -1.92 -6.98
N GLN A 165 15.19 -1.28 -6.41
CA GLN A 165 13.82 -1.78 -6.44
C GLN A 165 13.27 -1.81 -7.86
N MET A 166 13.50 -0.76 -8.65
CA MET A 166 13.09 -0.71 -10.05
C MET A 166 13.79 -1.76 -10.89
N GLU A 167 15.11 -1.93 -10.71
CA GLU A 167 15.86 -2.98 -11.39
C GLU A 167 15.35 -4.39 -11.02
N ALA A 168 15.04 -4.63 -9.74
CA ALA A 168 14.48 -5.90 -9.29
C ALA A 168 13.10 -6.16 -9.92
N LEU A 169 12.24 -5.14 -9.99
CA LEU A 169 10.93 -5.22 -10.62
C LEU A 169 11.04 -5.50 -12.13
N GLU A 170 11.94 -4.81 -12.83
CA GLU A 170 12.19 -5.06 -14.25
C GLU A 170 12.66 -6.49 -14.52
N ARG A 171 13.62 -6.98 -13.73
CA ARG A 171 14.09 -8.37 -13.80
C ARG A 171 12.98 -9.38 -13.52
N PHE A 172 12.14 -9.11 -12.53
CA PHE A 172 10.99 -9.95 -12.19
C PHE A 172 9.98 -10.01 -13.36
N ASN A 173 9.64 -8.86 -13.93
CA ASN A 173 8.73 -8.76 -15.07
C ASN A 173 9.28 -9.41 -16.34
N ALA A 174 10.60 -9.42 -16.51
CA ALA A 174 11.28 -10.08 -17.62
C ALA A 174 11.54 -11.59 -17.40
N ASP A 175 11.34 -12.11 -16.18
CA ASP A 175 11.59 -13.52 -15.88
C ASP A 175 10.63 -14.42 -16.69
N PRO A 176 11.15 -15.34 -17.55
CA PRO A 176 10.30 -16.21 -18.36
C PRO A 176 9.32 -17.07 -17.54
N ARG A 177 9.65 -17.38 -16.29
CA ARG A 177 8.77 -18.11 -15.38
C ARG A 177 7.57 -17.26 -14.99
N TYR A 178 7.80 -15.98 -14.70
CA TYR A 178 6.73 -15.04 -14.35
C TYR A 178 5.85 -14.72 -15.55
N VAL A 179 6.45 -14.43 -16.71
CA VAL A 179 5.72 -14.20 -17.96
C VAL A 179 4.77 -15.36 -18.28
N LYS A 180 5.23 -16.61 -18.14
CA LYS A 180 4.40 -17.79 -18.37
C LYS A 180 3.23 -17.90 -17.36
N LEU A 181 3.43 -17.48 -16.12
CA LEU A 181 2.39 -17.44 -15.10
C LEU A 181 1.34 -16.37 -15.43
N GLU A 182 1.77 -15.16 -15.79
CA GLU A 182 0.89 -14.06 -16.25
C GLU A 182 0.04 -14.48 -17.45
N GLU A 183 0.65 -15.09 -18.46
CA GLU A 183 -0.10 -15.59 -19.63
C GLU A 183 -1.15 -16.65 -19.25
N THR A 184 -0.83 -17.51 -18.28
CA THR A 184 -1.75 -18.54 -17.80
C THR A 184 -2.92 -17.93 -17.04
N TRP A 185 -2.62 -16.95 -16.19
CA TRP A 185 -3.61 -16.19 -15.44
C TRP A 185 -4.52 -15.37 -16.38
N SER A 186 -3.94 -14.62 -17.32
CA SER A 186 -4.68 -13.82 -18.31
C SER A 186 -5.65 -14.67 -19.13
N ARG A 187 -5.24 -15.87 -19.58
CA ARG A 187 -6.14 -16.82 -20.26
C ARG A 187 -7.29 -17.30 -19.37
N CYS A 188 -7.04 -17.54 -18.09
CA CYS A 188 -8.07 -17.91 -17.12
C CYS A 188 -9.11 -16.78 -16.97
N MET A 189 -8.63 -15.55 -16.77
CA MET A 189 -9.49 -14.36 -16.66
C MET A 189 -10.30 -14.11 -17.93
N ALA A 190 -9.71 -14.32 -19.12
CA ALA A 190 -10.41 -14.18 -20.39
C ALA A 190 -11.53 -15.22 -20.56
N ALA A 191 -11.37 -16.44 -20.03
CA ALA A 191 -12.44 -17.45 -20.01
C ALA A 191 -13.63 -17.00 -19.15
N GLU A 192 -13.37 -16.20 -18.12
CA GLU A 192 -14.38 -15.59 -17.25
C GLU A 192 -14.88 -14.22 -17.76
N GLY A 193 -14.46 -13.80 -18.97
CA GLY A 193 -14.92 -12.57 -19.62
C GLY A 193 -14.09 -11.31 -19.32
N TYR A 194 -12.95 -11.43 -18.64
CA TYR A 194 -12.06 -10.32 -18.32
C TYR A 194 -10.84 -10.27 -19.25
N ASN A 195 -10.66 -9.18 -20.00
CA ASN A 195 -9.54 -9.01 -20.93
C ASN A 195 -8.36 -8.28 -20.29
N PHE A 196 -7.66 -8.94 -19.37
CA PHE A 196 -6.54 -8.38 -18.64
C PHE A 196 -5.21 -8.75 -19.30
N ARG A 197 -4.33 -7.76 -19.54
CA ARG A 197 -2.99 -8.00 -20.14
C ARG A 197 -1.95 -8.41 -19.11
N ASP A 198 -2.08 -7.87 -17.90
CA ASP A 198 -1.26 -8.17 -16.73
C ASP A 198 -2.12 -7.98 -15.48
N ARG A 199 -1.74 -8.65 -14.39
CA ARG A 199 -2.52 -8.63 -13.15
C ARG A 199 -2.54 -7.28 -12.42
N PHE A 200 -1.57 -6.41 -12.65
CA PHE A 200 -1.37 -5.22 -11.82
C PHE A 200 -2.18 -4.02 -12.34
N ALA A 201 -1.96 -3.62 -13.59
CA ALA A 201 -2.66 -2.49 -14.18
C ALA A 201 -4.14 -2.82 -14.42
N SER A 202 -4.41 -4.02 -14.94
CA SER A 202 -5.74 -4.34 -15.46
C SER A 202 -6.79 -4.55 -14.36
N ILE A 203 -6.40 -5.11 -13.21
CA ILE A 203 -7.34 -5.33 -12.09
C ILE A 203 -7.66 -4.00 -11.40
N ALA A 204 -6.65 -3.21 -11.04
CA ALA A 204 -6.85 -1.93 -10.37
C ALA A 204 -7.79 -1.01 -11.18
N GLU A 205 -7.51 -0.81 -12.47
CA GLU A 205 -8.33 0.03 -13.36
C GLU A 205 -9.78 -0.49 -13.47
N SER A 206 -9.97 -1.81 -13.56
CA SER A 206 -11.29 -2.41 -13.74
C SER A 206 -12.18 -2.32 -12.51
N PHE A 207 -11.58 -2.36 -11.31
CA PHE A 207 -12.33 -2.34 -10.06
C PHE A 207 -12.38 -0.96 -9.41
N GLN A 208 -11.48 -0.03 -9.75
CA GLN A 208 -11.44 1.31 -9.16
C GLN A 208 -12.77 2.07 -9.31
N SER A 209 -13.44 1.96 -10.46
CA SER A 209 -14.76 2.58 -10.68
C SER A 209 -15.87 2.02 -9.79
N ARG A 210 -15.70 0.80 -9.26
CA ARG A 210 -16.66 0.07 -8.43
C ARG A 210 -16.34 0.15 -6.93
N ILE A 211 -15.19 0.70 -6.55
CA ILE A 211 -14.80 0.82 -5.14
C ILE A 211 -15.76 1.75 -4.38
N ASN A 212 -16.37 2.73 -5.08
CA ASN A 212 -17.27 3.74 -4.51
C ASN A 212 -18.78 3.48 -4.76
N GLU A 213 -19.14 2.33 -5.34
CA GLU A 213 -20.54 1.86 -5.48
C GLU A 213 -20.91 0.99 -4.28
#